data_AF-A0AAD5YRH2-F1
#
_entry.id   AF-A0AAD5YRH2-F1
#
_cell.length_a   1.000
_cell.length_b   1.000
_cell.length_c   1.000
_cell.angle_alpha   90.00
_cell.angle_beta   90.00
_cell.angle_gamma   90.00
#
_symmetry.space_group_name_H-M   'P 1'
#
loop_
_entity.id
_entity.type
_entity.pdbx_description
1 polymer ?
#
loop_
_entity_poly.entity_id
_entity_poly.type
_entity_poly.pdbx_seq_one_letter_code
_entity_poly.pdbx_strand_id
1 'polypeptide(L)'
;MDSPSISPFIFRIELPVSREIDHEILVFLTDEFKKIRESHGLPESWPSEEVLALIVKHGAGLWIYVSVIVRFIKDENSFGPEDQLRIVLEFLGDVSNKLEANNPLAEMDFFYTLIMQCIPLNIQKTVQKIILLSSSMRFNPIGVVRTLGLSVDQLRQCCLSIRSVMELQDSTSGLREWKFHFYHASFVDFLTDSKWSKEFCIHGEFLIQYRRELLEWLHFVISHTTVGWGDLIFHTELEHLNQNLPVEFRDIILRREKCPTPWCTQTHQVWIFGQGDNEAIAYTDHDGDMGLHNNQNPPPGRCPCNFQG
;
A
#
# COMPACT_ATOMS: atom_id res chain seq x y z
N MET A 1 -28.05 -34.15 12.21
CA MET A 1 -28.61 -32.90 11.66
C MET A 1 -27.47 -32.25 10.92
N ASP A 2 -27.44 -32.47 9.61
CA ASP A 2 -26.35 -32.05 8.74
C ASP A 2 -26.54 -30.57 8.36
N SER A 3 -25.49 -29.78 8.53
CA SER A 3 -25.49 -28.36 8.17
C SER A 3 -25.41 -28.23 6.65
N PRO A 4 -26.26 -27.44 5.98
CA PRO A 4 -26.22 -27.29 4.53
C PRO A 4 -24.93 -26.58 4.13
N SER A 5 -24.10 -27.27 3.35
CA SER A 5 -22.94 -26.72 2.65
C SER A 5 -23.43 -25.62 1.71
N ILE A 6 -23.25 -24.36 2.10
CA ILE A 6 -23.42 -23.22 1.20
C ILE A 6 -22.22 -23.22 0.26
N SER A 7 -22.37 -23.78 -0.93
CA SER A 7 -21.41 -23.58 -2.02
C SER A 7 -21.35 -22.07 -2.32
N PRO A 8 -20.17 -21.45 -2.36
CA PRO A 8 -20.08 -20.04 -2.73
C PRO A 8 -20.52 -19.91 -4.18
N PHE A 9 -21.61 -19.17 -4.43
CA PHE A 9 -22.07 -18.78 -5.76
C PHE A 9 -21.14 -17.71 -6.36
N ILE A 10 -19.83 -17.92 -6.31
CA ILE A 10 -18.83 -17.05 -6.91
C ILE A 10 -18.55 -17.61 -8.31
N PHE A 11 -19.15 -16.98 -9.31
CA PHE A 11 -18.76 -17.18 -10.70
C PHE A 11 -17.59 -16.25 -11.00
N ARG A 12 -16.42 -16.83 -11.23
CA ARG A 12 -15.26 -16.12 -11.75
C ARG A 12 -15.38 -16.10 -13.27
N ILE A 13 -15.70 -14.94 -13.84
CA ILE A 13 -15.64 -14.72 -15.27
C ILE A 13 -14.27 -14.11 -15.55
N GLU A 14 -13.41 -14.85 -16.23
CA GLU A 14 -12.17 -14.30 -16.77
C GLU A 14 -12.54 -13.45 -17.97
N LEU A 15 -12.40 -12.13 -17.84
CA LEU A 15 -12.55 -11.23 -18.98
C LEU A 15 -11.34 -11.44 -19.89
N PRO A 16 -11.53 -11.88 -21.14
CA PRO A 16 -10.43 -12.01 -22.08
C PRO A 16 -9.86 -10.60 -22.33
N VAL A 17 -8.54 -10.46 -22.24
CA VAL A 17 -7.89 -9.22 -22.65
C VAL A 17 -8.00 -9.11 -24.17
N SER A 18 -8.60 -8.02 -24.64
CA SER A 18 -8.81 -7.77 -26.06
C SER A 18 -7.64 -7.00 -26.66
N ARG A 19 -7.21 -7.42 -27.86
CA ARG A 19 -6.17 -6.75 -28.67
C ARG A 19 -6.72 -5.62 -29.53
N GLU A 20 -8.03 -5.34 -29.43
CA GLU A 20 -8.69 -4.30 -30.21
C GLU A 20 -8.15 -2.90 -29.91
N ILE A 21 -7.59 -2.69 -28.71
CA ILE A 21 -7.03 -1.39 -28.29
C ILE A 21 -5.53 -1.23 -28.56
N ASP A 22 -4.88 -2.20 -29.21
CA ASP A 22 -3.43 -2.18 -29.45
C ASP A 22 -3.01 -0.95 -30.29
N HIS A 23 -3.87 -0.50 -31.20
CA HIS A 23 -3.62 0.70 -32.00
C HIS A 23 -3.60 1.96 -31.13
N GLU A 24 -4.58 2.11 -30.25
CA GLU A 24 -4.69 3.22 -29.30
C GLU A 24 -3.52 3.20 -28.30
N ILE A 25 -3.09 2.02 -27.85
CA ILE A 25 -1.90 1.85 -27.02
C ILE A 25 -0.65 2.33 -27.78
N LEU A 26 -0.49 1.98 -29.06
CA LEU A 26 0.65 2.42 -29.86
C LEU A 26 0.67 3.95 -30.02
N VAL A 27 -0.49 4.57 -30.26
CA VAL A 27 -0.61 6.04 -30.35
C VAL A 27 -0.24 6.68 -29.03
N PHE A 28 -0.76 6.17 -27.91
CA PHE A 28 -0.42 6.64 -26.57
C PHE A 28 1.09 6.53 -26.28
N LEU A 29 1.69 5.39 -26.59
CA LEU A 29 3.12 5.17 -26.41
C LEU A 29 3.95 6.15 -27.23
N THR A 30 3.59 6.34 -28.50
CA THR A 30 4.30 7.27 -29.39
C THR A 30 4.30 8.69 -28.82
N ASP A 31 3.15 9.15 -28.31
CA ASP A 31 3.03 10.48 -27.70
C ASP A 31 3.83 10.60 -26.39
N GLU A 32 3.73 9.62 -25.48
CA GLU A 32 4.47 9.67 -24.22
C GLU A 32 5.98 9.57 -24.42
N PHE A 33 6.46 8.68 -25.29
CA PHE A 33 7.90 8.58 -25.57
C PHE A 33 8.45 9.80 -26.28
N LYS A 34 7.64 10.45 -27.14
CA LYS A 34 7.99 11.75 -27.72
C LYS A 34 8.20 12.81 -26.62
N LYS A 35 7.29 12.89 -25.63
CA LYS A 35 7.44 13.81 -24.49
C LYS A 35 8.69 13.52 -23.68
N ILE A 36 8.97 12.25 -23.39
CA ILE A 36 10.17 11.83 -22.65
C ILE A 36 11.43 12.23 -23.43
N ARG A 37 11.44 11.98 -24.74
CA ARG A 37 12.53 12.35 -25.63
C ARG A 37 12.81 13.85 -25.63
N GLU A 38 11.76 14.66 -25.77
CA GLU A 38 11.85 16.12 -25.78
C GLU A 38 12.33 16.67 -24.43
N SER A 39 11.84 16.13 -23.30
CA SER A 39 12.24 16.60 -21.97
C SER A 39 13.67 16.24 -21.58
N HIS A 40 14.22 15.15 -22.13
CA HIS A 40 15.57 14.67 -21.84
C HIS A 40 16.60 14.95 -22.95
N GLY A 41 16.19 15.61 -24.05
CA GLY A 41 17.09 15.92 -25.16
C GLY A 41 17.62 14.69 -25.92
N LEU A 42 16.82 13.63 -25.99
CA LEU A 42 17.19 12.36 -26.64
C LEU A 42 17.03 12.44 -28.17
N PRO A 43 17.73 11.60 -28.95
CA PRO A 43 17.67 11.64 -30.41
C PRO A 43 16.28 11.26 -30.96
N GLU A 44 15.93 11.77 -32.14
CA GLU A 44 14.66 11.45 -32.83
C GLU A 44 14.44 9.94 -33.04
N SER A 45 15.51 9.17 -33.17
CA SER A 45 15.48 7.70 -33.31
C SER A 45 15.15 6.95 -32.01
N TRP A 46 15.01 7.66 -30.87
CA TRP A 46 14.71 7.06 -29.58
C TRP A 46 13.24 7.28 -29.19
N PRO A 47 12.52 6.24 -28.77
CA PRO A 47 12.81 4.83 -29.02
C PRO A 47 12.57 4.50 -30.50
N SER A 48 13.05 3.34 -30.97
CA SER A 48 12.72 2.89 -32.31
C SER A 48 11.27 2.40 -32.39
N GLU A 49 10.68 2.39 -33.58
CA GLU A 49 9.32 1.89 -33.79
C GLU A 49 9.18 0.41 -33.40
N GLU A 50 10.25 -0.39 -33.58
CA GLU A 50 10.29 -1.79 -33.19
C GLU A 50 10.20 -1.96 -31.66
N VAL A 51 10.83 -1.06 -30.90
CA VAL A 51 10.73 -1.05 -29.44
C VAL A 51 9.30 -0.75 -29.00
N LEU A 52 8.64 0.23 -29.62
CA LEU A 52 7.24 0.53 -29.32
C LEU A 52 6.33 -0.66 -29.64
N ALA A 53 6.50 -1.27 -30.81
CA ALA A 53 5.75 -2.46 -31.22
C ALA A 53 5.97 -3.65 -30.26
N LEU A 54 7.19 -3.82 -29.74
CA LEU A 54 7.49 -4.83 -28.74
C LEU A 54 6.73 -4.57 -27.43
N ILE A 55 6.70 -3.33 -26.94
CA ILE A 55 5.95 -2.98 -25.72
C ILE A 55 4.44 -3.20 -25.93
N VAL A 56 3.88 -2.82 -27.09
CA VAL A 56 2.46 -3.11 -27.42
C VAL A 56 2.19 -4.61 -27.42
N LYS A 57 3.09 -5.39 -28.02
CA LYS A 57 2.97 -6.85 -28.08
C LYS A 57 2.85 -7.45 -26.68
N HIS A 58 3.74 -7.08 -25.76
CA HIS A 58 3.74 -7.54 -24.37
C HIS A 58 2.61 -6.95 -23.53
N GLY A 59 2.16 -5.73 -23.86
CA GLY A 59 0.98 -5.15 -23.25
C GLY A 59 -0.27 -6.00 -23.48
N ALA A 60 -0.36 -6.70 -24.61
CA ALA A 60 -1.46 -7.63 -24.91
C ALA A 60 -2.87 -7.03 -24.75
N GLY A 61 -3.04 -5.71 -24.92
CA GLY A 61 -4.29 -5.00 -24.66
C GLY A 61 -4.49 -4.52 -23.21
N LEU A 62 -3.51 -4.70 -22.31
CA LEU A 62 -3.53 -4.20 -20.95
C LEU A 62 -2.99 -2.77 -20.89
N TRP A 63 -3.91 -1.79 -20.93
CA TRP A 63 -3.54 -0.38 -20.79
C TRP A 63 -2.73 -0.10 -19.52
N ILE A 64 -3.11 -0.74 -18.42
CA ILE A 64 -2.43 -0.56 -17.14
C ILE A 64 -0.95 -0.95 -17.23
N TYR A 65 -0.64 -2.08 -17.87
CA TYR A 65 0.72 -2.57 -18.04
C TYR A 65 1.60 -1.54 -18.75
N VAL A 66 1.12 -1.05 -19.89
CA VAL A 66 1.86 -0.07 -20.69
C VAL A 66 2.00 1.26 -19.96
N SER A 67 0.97 1.70 -19.23
CA SER A 67 1.04 2.93 -18.44
C SER A 67 2.05 2.85 -17.30
N VAL A 68 2.23 1.67 -16.67
CA VAL A 68 3.25 1.47 -15.62
C VAL A 68 4.65 1.47 -16.24
N ILE A 69 4.85 0.83 -17.40
CA ILE A 69 6.13 0.91 -18.14
C ILE A 69 6.51 2.36 -18.45
N VAL A 70 5.57 3.15 -19.00
CA VAL A 70 5.84 4.56 -19.30
C VAL A 70 6.21 5.34 -18.04
N ARG A 71 5.47 5.14 -16.92
CA ARG A 71 5.79 5.79 -15.64
C ARG A 71 7.14 5.38 -15.08
N PHE A 72 7.53 4.12 -15.24
CA PHE A 72 8.84 3.60 -14.84
C PHE A 72 9.96 4.25 -15.65
N ILE A 73 9.80 4.34 -16.98
CA ILE A 73 10.81 4.94 -17.87
C ILE A 73 10.99 6.44 -17.63
N LYS A 74 9.90 7.16 -17.39
CA LYS A 74 9.96 8.62 -17.18
C LYS A 74 10.29 9.04 -15.75
N ASP A 75 10.66 8.12 -14.87
CA ASP A 75 11.01 8.48 -13.50
C ASP A 75 12.28 9.34 -13.46
N GLU A 76 12.11 10.61 -13.11
CA GLU A 76 13.16 11.62 -12.99
C GLU A 76 14.18 11.30 -11.89
N ASN A 77 13.86 10.39 -10.96
CA ASN A 77 14.75 9.99 -9.86
C ASN A 77 15.64 8.79 -10.22
N SER A 78 15.49 8.27 -11.43
CA SER A 78 16.26 7.15 -11.95
C SER A 78 17.56 7.61 -12.63
N PHE A 79 18.35 6.67 -13.15
CA PHE A 79 19.53 6.97 -13.99
C PHE A 79 19.19 7.57 -15.36
N GLY A 80 17.89 7.69 -15.68
CA GLY A 80 17.39 8.32 -16.90
C GLY A 80 16.63 7.33 -17.80
N PRO A 81 15.87 7.88 -18.76
CA PRO A 81 14.95 7.08 -19.59
C PRO A 81 15.65 6.03 -20.47
N GLU A 82 16.88 6.25 -20.90
CA GLU A 82 17.63 5.26 -21.69
C GLU A 82 17.98 4.02 -20.86
N ASP A 83 18.44 4.19 -19.61
CA ASP A 83 18.75 3.09 -18.70
C ASP A 83 17.48 2.35 -18.28
N GLN A 84 16.41 3.08 -17.95
CA GLN A 84 15.12 2.47 -17.62
C GLN A 84 14.54 1.68 -18.78
N LEU A 85 14.61 2.21 -20.01
CA LEU A 85 14.17 1.47 -21.19
C LEU A 85 15.00 0.20 -21.40
N ARG A 86 16.31 0.24 -21.15
CA ARG A 86 17.16 -0.96 -21.24
C ARG A 86 16.72 -2.04 -20.24
N ILE A 87 16.46 -1.66 -18.99
CA ILE A 87 15.94 -2.56 -17.96
C ILE A 87 14.61 -3.19 -18.42
N VAL A 88 13.70 -2.40 -18.99
CA VAL A 88 12.43 -2.90 -19.54
C VAL A 88 12.69 -3.89 -20.68
N LEU A 89 13.57 -3.58 -21.63
CA LEU A 89 13.86 -4.46 -22.77
C LEU A 89 14.49 -5.80 -22.34
N GLU A 90 15.42 -5.77 -21.37
CA GLU A 90 15.99 -6.98 -20.77
C GLU A 90 14.90 -7.84 -20.11
N PHE A 91 13.99 -7.20 -19.36
CA PHE A 91 12.84 -7.86 -18.76
C PHE A 91 11.90 -8.51 -19.79
N LEU A 92 11.56 -7.81 -20.87
CA LEU A 92 10.68 -8.35 -21.92
C LEU A 92 11.31 -9.56 -22.64
N GLY A 93 12.63 -9.55 -22.83
CA GLY A 93 13.39 -10.69 -23.35
C GLY A 93 13.33 -11.90 -22.41
N ASP A 94 13.48 -11.66 -21.11
CA ASP A 94 13.40 -12.69 -20.07
C ASP A 94 12.00 -13.31 -19.97
N VAL A 95 10.95 -12.49 -20.02
CA VAL A 95 9.55 -12.90 -19.99
C VAL A 95 9.22 -13.80 -21.18
N SER A 96 9.66 -13.43 -22.38
CA SER A 96 9.46 -14.22 -23.61
C SER A 96 10.02 -15.64 -23.51
N ASN A 97 11.02 -15.88 -22.65
CA ASN A 97 11.64 -17.18 -22.45
C ASN A 97 11.00 -18.01 -21.32
N LYS A 98 10.29 -17.36 -20.37
CA LYS A 98 9.87 -17.97 -19.10
C LYS A 98 8.37 -18.24 -19.01
N LEU A 99 7.53 -17.51 -19.75
CA LEU A 99 6.07 -17.63 -19.64
C LEU A 99 5.47 -18.53 -20.71
N GLU A 100 4.76 -19.57 -20.28
CA GLU A 100 3.71 -20.20 -21.09
C GLU A 100 2.44 -19.33 -21.04
N ALA A 101 1.80 -19.14 -22.20
CA ALA A 101 0.78 -18.11 -22.49
C ALA A 101 -0.56 -18.22 -21.74
N ASN A 102 -0.62 -18.88 -20.58
CA ASN A 102 -1.87 -19.29 -19.93
C ASN A 102 -2.37 -18.34 -18.83
N ASN A 103 -1.62 -17.28 -18.46
CA ASN A 103 -2.13 -16.25 -17.55
C ASN A 103 -1.88 -14.83 -18.09
N PRO A 104 -2.93 -14.10 -18.52
CA PRO A 104 -2.80 -12.76 -19.08
C PRO A 104 -2.26 -11.72 -18.09
N LEU A 105 -2.38 -11.94 -16.77
CA LEU A 105 -1.84 -11.03 -15.75
C LEU A 105 -0.42 -11.41 -15.30
N ALA A 106 0.10 -12.56 -15.71
CA ALA A 106 1.39 -13.01 -15.21
C ALA A 106 2.52 -12.05 -15.65
N GLU A 107 2.53 -11.58 -16.90
CA GLU A 107 3.52 -10.58 -17.35
C GLU A 107 3.50 -9.31 -16.49
N MET A 108 2.31 -8.91 -16.02
CA MET A 108 2.13 -7.77 -15.14
C MET A 108 2.67 -8.04 -13.73
N ASP A 109 2.41 -9.22 -13.16
CA ASP A 109 2.98 -9.65 -11.88
C ASP A 109 4.51 -9.74 -11.93
N PHE A 110 5.06 -10.21 -13.07
CA PHE A 110 6.51 -10.21 -13.32
C PHE A 110 7.06 -8.78 -13.37
N PHE A 111 6.35 -7.84 -14.00
CA PHE A 111 6.79 -6.45 -14.06
C PHE A 111 6.72 -5.76 -12.69
N TYR A 112 5.69 -6.04 -11.89
CA TYR A 112 5.65 -5.59 -10.50
C TYR A 112 6.76 -6.17 -9.64
N THR A 113 7.11 -7.45 -9.88
CA THR A 113 8.29 -8.07 -9.24
C THR A 113 9.57 -7.30 -9.59
N LEU A 114 9.76 -6.94 -10.87
CA LEU A 114 10.90 -6.13 -11.31
C LEU A 114 10.95 -4.77 -10.58
N ILE A 115 9.82 -4.06 -10.51
CA ILE A 115 9.74 -2.78 -9.80
C ILE A 115 10.17 -2.94 -8.33
N MET A 116 9.69 -4.00 -7.65
CA MET A 116 10.07 -4.29 -6.27
C MET A 116 11.56 -4.66 -6.10
N GLN A 117 12.15 -5.31 -7.11
CA GLN A 117 13.58 -5.66 -7.14
C GLN A 117 14.48 -4.45 -7.39
N CYS A 118 13.99 -3.42 -8.10
CA CYS A 118 14.71 -2.17 -8.30
C CYS A 118 14.80 -1.31 -7.03
N ILE A 119 13.99 -1.57 -6.01
CA ILE A 119 14.04 -0.85 -4.73
C ILE A 119 15.36 -1.17 -4.01
N PRO A 120 16.12 -0.17 -3.52
CA PRO A 120 17.33 -0.42 -2.76
C PRO A 120 17.08 -1.30 -1.53
N LEU A 121 17.92 -2.33 -1.34
CA LEU A 121 17.75 -3.36 -0.30
C LEU A 121 17.60 -2.78 1.11
N ASN A 122 18.28 -1.66 1.41
CA ASN A 122 18.24 -1.01 2.72
C ASN A 122 16.90 -0.33 3.03
N ILE A 123 16.07 -0.02 2.02
CA ILE A 123 14.75 0.60 2.21
C ILE A 123 13.58 -0.31 1.81
N GLN A 124 13.83 -1.43 1.13
CA GLN A 124 12.80 -2.32 0.59
C GLN A 124 11.77 -2.77 1.63
N LYS A 125 12.21 -3.20 2.82
CA LYS A 125 11.29 -3.58 3.91
C LYS A 125 10.47 -2.40 4.41
N THR A 126 11.05 -1.20 4.45
CA THR A 126 10.34 0.04 4.81
C THR A 126 9.28 0.36 3.76
N VAL A 127 9.60 0.23 2.46
CA VAL A 127 8.62 0.43 1.38
C VAL A 127 7.47 -0.58 1.49
N GLN A 128 7.75 -1.86 1.74
CA GLN A 128 6.70 -2.86 1.99
C GLN A 128 5.80 -2.49 3.18
N LYS A 129 6.38 -1.98 4.28
CA LYS A 129 5.62 -1.49 5.44
C LYS A 129 4.77 -0.26 5.08
N ILE A 130 5.30 0.68 4.30
CA ILE A 130 4.54 1.86 3.81
C ILE A 130 3.36 1.43 2.97
N ILE A 131 3.56 0.51 2.01
CA ILE A 131 2.47 -0.01 1.18
C ILE A 131 1.44 -0.70 2.06
N LEU A 132 1.84 -1.61 2.94
CA LEU A 132 0.94 -2.29 3.86
C LEU A 132 0.09 -1.31 4.68
N LEU A 133 0.74 -0.30 5.26
CA LEU A 133 0.07 0.70 6.08
C LEU A 133 -0.90 1.55 5.25
N SER A 134 -0.49 1.98 4.06
CA SER A 134 -1.31 2.87 3.22
C SER A 134 -2.45 2.15 2.49
N SER A 135 -2.27 0.89 2.08
CA SER A 135 -3.27 0.15 1.31
C SER A 135 -4.18 -0.71 2.18
N SER A 136 -3.62 -1.65 2.94
CA SER A 136 -4.39 -2.63 3.71
C SER A 136 -4.90 -2.05 5.02
N MET A 137 -4.12 -1.14 5.60
CA MET A 137 -4.49 -0.46 6.84
C MET A 137 -4.99 0.97 6.59
N ARG A 138 -4.90 1.55 5.39
CA ARG A 138 -5.43 2.90 5.06
C ARG A 138 -4.87 4.06 5.87
N PHE A 139 -3.65 3.96 6.36
CA PHE A 139 -2.97 5.06 7.03
C PHE A 139 -2.71 6.21 6.06
N ASN A 140 -3.01 7.43 6.50
CA ASN A 140 -2.52 8.62 5.83
C ASN A 140 -0.99 8.79 6.02
N PRO A 141 -0.33 9.66 5.23
CA PRO A 141 1.11 9.88 5.31
C PRO A 141 1.64 10.25 6.71
N ILE A 142 0.88 11.02 7.50
CA ILE A 142 1.24 11.33 8.89
C ILE A 142 1.29 10.06 9.74
N GLY A 143 0.26 9.24 9.62
CA GLY A 143 0.15 7.97 10.33
C GLY A 143 1.36 7.08 10.02
N VAL A 144 1.73 6.97 8.74
CA VAL A 144 2.89 6.19 8.31
C VAL A 144 4.20 6.73 8.90
N VAL A 145 4.45 8.04 8.80
CA VAL A 145 5.65 8.71 9.33
C VAL A 145 5.81 8.43 10.83
N ARG A 146 4.73 8.61 11.60
CA ARG A 146 4.74 8.40 13.05
C ARG A 146 4.95 6.94 13.43
N THR A 147 4.24 6.04 12.75
CA THR A 147 4.25 4.61 13.08
C THR A 147 5.59 3.97 12.76
N LEU A 148 6.21 4.35 11.65
CA LEU A 148 7.50 3.82 11.24
C LEU A 148 8.69 4.64 11.78
N GLY A 149 8.45 5.72 12.53
CA GLY A 149 9.49 6.62 13.02
C GLY A 149 10.32 7.27 11.90
N LEU A 150 9.71 7.50 10.74
CA LEU A 150 10.37 8.10 9.58
C LEU A 150 10.38 9.62 9.71
N SER A 151 11.35 10.26 9.07
CA SER A 151 11.24 11.66 8.66
C SER A 151 10.34 11.77 7.42
N VAL A 152 9.82 12.98 7.17
CA VAL A 152 9.03 13.27 5.96
C VAL A 152 9.86 13.02 4.70
N ASP A 153 11.15 13.34 4.72
CA ASP A 153 12.04 13.12 3.58
C ASP A 153 12.28 11.63 3.34
N GLN A 154 12.44 10.82 4.39
CA GLN A 154 12.52 9.36 4.24
C GLN A 154 11.24 8.77 3.64
N LEU A 155 10.05 9.25 4.05
CA LEU A 155 8.78 8.84 3.43
C LEU A 155 8.79 9.17 1.94
N ARG A 156 9.14 10.41 1.57
CA ARG A 156 9.22 10.83 0.17
C ARG A 156 10.16 9.95 -0.63
N GLN A 157 11.39 9.73 -0.14
CA GLN A 157 12.38 8.89 -0.83
C GLN A 157 11.87 7.46 -1.04
N CYS A 158 11.19 6.88 -0.05
CA CYS A 158 10.56 5.57 -0.19
C CYS A 158 9.46 5.57 -1.26
N CYS A 159 8.60 6.59 -1.29
CA CYS A 159 7.54 6.69 -2.30
C CYS A 159 8.11 6.93 -3.70
N LEU A 160 9.18 7.71 -3.83
CA LEU A 160 9.87 7.94 -5.09
C LEU A 160 10.43 6.63 -5.67
N SER A 161 10.93 5.73 -4.82
CA SER A 161 11.46 4.43 -5.29
C SER A 161 10.41 3.51 -5.94
N ILE A 162 9.11 3.80 -5.78
CA ILE A 162 8.00 3.07 -6.39
C ILE A 162 7.03 4.01 -7.14
N ARG A 163 7.54 5.14 -7.64
CA ARG A 163 6.72 6.17 -8.30
C ARG A 163 5.98 5.69 -9.55
N SER A 164 6.42 4.58 -10.14
CA SER A 164 5.75 3.94 -11.28
C SER A 164 4.37 3.37 -10.95
N VAL A 165 4.12 3.04 -9.69
CA VAL A 165 2.91 2.34 -9.21
C VAL A 165 2.15 3.08 -8.11
N MET A 166 2.83 3.98 -7.38
CA MET A 166 2.24 4.79 -6.32
C MET A 166 2.76 6.23 -6.37
N GLU A 167 1.87 7.19 -6.17
CA GLU A 167 2.20 8.59 -6.01
C GLU A 167 1.92 9.06 -4.58
N LEU A 168 2.83 9.83 -4.00
CA LEU A 168 2.58 10.60 -2.80
C LEU A 168 2.12 11.99 -3.23
N GLN A 169 0.83 12.28 -3.08
CA GLN A 169 0.26 13.59 -3.37
C GLN A 169 0.55 14.51 -2.20
N ASP A 170 1.65 15.25 -2.27
CA ASP A 170 1.97 16.26 -1.28
C ASP A 170 1.30 17.61 -1.61
N SER A 171 0.84 18.28 -0.55
CA SER A 171 0.15 19.56 -0.61
C SER A 171 0.93 20.60 0.16
N THR A 172 0.92 21.84 -0.34
CA THR A 172 1.47 23.02 0.35
C THR A 172 0.70 23.34 1.64
N SER A 173 -0.53 22.84 1.77
CA SER A 173 -1.37 23.00 2.96
C SER A 173 -0.89 22.17 4.17
N GLY A 174 0.15 21.36 3.99
CA GLY A 174 0.80 20.59 5.05
C GLY A 174 0.47 19.09 5.04
N LEU A 175 1.19 18.33 5.87
CA LEU A 175 1.22 16.86 5.87
C LEU A 175 -0.16 16.20 6.10
N ARG A 176 -1.13 16.92 6.67
CA ARG A 176 -2.49 16.40 6.93
C ARG A 176 -3.31 16.17 5.67
N GLU A 177 -3.04 16.96 4.63
CA GLU A 177 -3.74 16.88 3.35
C GLU A 177 -3.07 15.91 2.38
N TRP A 178 -1.91 15.35 2.75
CA TRP A 178 -1.18 14.44 1.87
C TRP A 178 -1.90 13.10 1.77
N LYS A 179 -1.83 12.48 0.59
CA LYS A 179 -2.49 11.20 0.32
C LYS A 179 -1.59 10.28 -0.48
N PHE A 180 -1.72 8.99 -0.23
CA PHE A 180 -1.19 7.96 -1.12
C PHE A 180 -2.18 7.73 -2.25
N HIS A 181 -1.69 7.73 -3.49
CA HIS A 181 -2.47 7.43 -4.67
C HIS A 181 -1.82 6.26 -5.41
N PHE A 182 -2.44 5.08 -5.32
CA PHE A 182 -2.06 3.95 -6.16
C PHE A 182 -2.71 4.11 -7.53
N TYR A 183 -1.92 4.02 -8.61
CA TYR A 183 -2.47 4.18 -9.96
C TYR A 183 -3.43 3.06 -10.35
N HIS A 184 -3.30 1.88 -9.73
CA HIS A 184 -4.20 0.77 -9.96
C HIS A 184 -4.22 -0.24 -8.80
N ALA A 185 -5.39 -0.84 -8.54
CA ALA A 185 -5.59 -1.80 -7.46
C ALA A 185 -4.76 -3.08 -7.63
N SER A 186 -4.51 -3.51 -8.86
CA SER A 186 -3.75 -4.73 -9.17
C SER A 186 -2.34 -4.78 -8.55
N PHE A 187 -1.70 -3.62 -8.31
CA PHE A 187 -0.39 -3.61 -7.65
C PHE A 187 -0.51 -4.05 -6.20
N VAL A 188 -1.54 -3.57 -5.49
CA VAL A 188 -1.83 -4.02 -4.13
C VAL A 188 -2.27 -5.49 -4.16
N ASP A 189 -3.14 -5.87 -5.10
CA ASP A 189 -3.59 -7.27 -5.25
C ASP A 189 -2.40 -8.22 -5.43
N PHE A 190 -1.45 -7.87 -6.31
CA PHE A 190 -0.19 -8.59 -6.50
C PHE A 190 0.58 -8.78 -5.19
N LEU A 191 0.76 -7.72 -4.40
CA LEU A 191 1.49 -7.76 -3.14
C LEU A 191 0.76 -8.55 -2.03
N THR A 192 -0.56 -8.77 -2.18
CA THR A 192 -1.33 -9.63 -1.26
C THR A 192 -1.31 -11.11 -1.65
N ASP A 193 -0.96 -11.44 -2.90
CA ASP A 193 -0.84 -12.82 -3.37
C ASP A 193 0.60 -13.33 -3.20
N SER A 194 0.83 -14.19 -2.20
CA SER A 194 2.14 -14.77 -1.91
C SER A 194 2.70 -15.64 -3.04
N LYS A 195 1.84 -16.19 -3.91
CA LYS A 195 2.29 -17.01 -5.05
C LYS A 195 3.05 -16.17 -6.06
N TRP A 196 2.59 -14.94 -6.30
CA TRP A 196 3.15 -14.04 -7.31
C TRP A 196 4.21 -13.11 -6.72
N SER A 197 3.94 -12.49 -5.57
CA SER A 197 4.85 -11.51 -4.96
C SER A 197 5.99 -12.13 -4.15
N LYS A 198 5.90 -13.39 -3.74
CA LYS A 198 6.97 -14.15 -3.04
C LYS A 198 7.55 -13.36 -1.85
N GLU A 199 8.85 -13.04 -1.85
CA GLU A 199 9.50 -12.25 -0.79
C GLU A 199 8.95 -10.82 -0.62
N PHE A 200 8.25 -10.30 -1.63
CA PHE A 200 7.62 -8.98 -1.62
C PHE A 200 6.21 -8.98 -1.02
N CYS A 201 5.65 -10.16 -0.74
CA CYS A 201 4.30 -10.28 -0.16
C CYS A 201 4.19 -9.48 1.14
N ILE A 202 3.15 -8.65 1.24
CA ILE A 202 2.84 -7.85 2.43
C ILE A 202 1.81 -8.51 3.35
N HIS A 203 1.29 -9.68 2.95
CA HIS A 203 0.38 -10.51 3.74
C HIS A 203 1.09 -11.73 4.34
N GLY A 204 0.34 -12.59 5.03
CA GLY A 204 0.88 -13.79 5.67
C GLY A 204 1.89 -13.46 6.77
N GLU A 205 3.08 -14.06 6.69
CA GLU A 205 4.13 -13.91 7.70
C GLU A 205 4.56 -12.45 7.89
N PHE A 206 4.66 -11.67 6.80
CA PHE A 206 5.06 -10.27 6.88
C PHE A 206 4.08 -9.43 7.71
N LEU A 207 2.77 -9.62 7.47
CA LEU A 207 1.72 -8.93 8.22
C LEU A 207 1.71 -9.36 9.70
N ILE A 208 1.88 -10.66 9.96
CA ILE A 208 1.91 -11.20 11.33
C ILE A 208 3.11 -10.63 12.10
N GLN A 209 4.30 -10.66 11.48
CA GLN A 209 5.51 -10.09 12.06
C GLN A 209 5.35 -8.60 12.33
N TYR A 210 4.86 -7.83 11.36
CA TYR A 210 4.67 -6.39 11.53
C TYR A 210 3.65 -6.06 12.63
N ARG A 211 2.53 -6.81 12.70
CA ARG A 211 1.54 -6.64 13.77
C ARG A 211 2.16 -6.90 15.15
N ARG A 212 3.01 -7.91 15.29
CA ARG A 212 3.76 -8.18 16.52
C ARG A 212 4.68 -7.02 16.88
N GLU A 213 5.50 -6.55 15.94
CA GLU A 213 6.40 -5.39 16.14
C GLU A 213 5.62 -4.15 16.59
N LEU A 214 4.47 -3.87 15.96
CA LEU A 214 3.60 -2.75 16.32
C LEU A 214 3.03 -2.91 17.74
N LEU A 215 2.59 -4.10 18.11
CA LEU A 215 2.05 -4.39 19.45
C LEU A 215 3.13 -4.28 20.53
N GLU A 216 4.34 -4.77 20.27
CA GLU A 216 5.49 -4.63 21.18
C GLU A 216 5.86 -3.16 21.35
N TRP A 217 5.90 -2.40 20.26
CA TRP A 217 6.13 -0.96 20.31
C TRP A 217 5.03 -0.25 21.12
N LEU A 218 3.76 -0.52 20.83
CA LEU A 218 2.63 0.03 21.59
C LEU A 218 2.74 -0.32 23.08
N HIS A 219 3.04 -1.57 23.40
CA HIS A 219 3.22 -2.01 24.78
C HIS A 219 4.36 -1.28 25.48
N PHE A 220 5.53 -1.17 24.85
CA PHE A 220 6.69 -0.44 25.38
C PHE A 220 6.34 1.02 25.64
N VAL A 221 5.71 1.66 24.65
CA VAL A 221 5.29 3.06 24.70
C VAL A 221 4.29 3.31 25.82
N ILE A 222 3.24 2.49 25.94
CA ILE A 222 2.23 2.56 27.01
C ILE A 222 2.86 2.34 28.39
N SER A 223 3.80 1.40 28.52
CA SER A 223 4.41 1.03 29.81
C SER A 223 5.48 2.00 30.32
N HIS A 224 6.11 2.80 29.44
CA HIS A 224 7.30 3.58 29.79
C HIS A 224 7.17 5.09 29.57
N THR A 225 6.02 5.61 29.14
CA THR A 225 5.85 7.05 28.95
C THR A 225 4.68 7.62 29.77
N THR A 226 4.92 8.77 30.38
CA THR A 226 3.96 9.52 31.23
C THR A 226 3.29 10.67 30.47
N VAL A 227 3.49 10.75 29.15
CA VAL A 227 3.05 11.87 28.32
C VAL A 227 1.61 11.63 27.84
N GLY A 228 0.75 12.63 28.00
CA GLY A 228 -0.62 12.60 27.46
C GLY A 228 -0.60 12.39 25.95
N TRP A 229 -1.19 11.29 25.50
CA TRP A 229 -1.38 10.95 24.10
C TRP A 229 -2.44 11.87 23.48
N GLY A 230 -2.00 12.90 22.77
CA GLY A 230 -2.84 13.64 21.83
C GLY A 230 -2.72 13.03 20.43
N ASP A 231 -3.84 12.57 19.89
CA ASP A 231 -4.07 12.23 18.47
C ASP A 231 -3.04 11.29 17.80
N LEU A 232 -2.89 10.04 18.29
CA LEU A 232 -2.41 8.95 17.43
C LEU A 232 -3.60 8.16 16.90
N ILE A 233 -3.91 8.32 15.61
CA ILE A 233 -4.95 7.57 14.91
C ILE A 233 -4.26 6.61 13.95
N PHE A 234 -4.37 5.33 14.26
CA PHE A 234 -4.05 4.19 13.41
C PHE A 234 -5.33 3.80 12.65
N HIS A 235 -5.24 3.10 11.54
CA HIS A 235 -6.43 2.66 10.80
C HIS A 235 -6.35 1.13 10.74
N THR A 236 -7.06 0.41 11.59
CA THR A 236 -6.96 -1.07 11.65
C THR A 236 -8.19 -1.65 12.31
N GLU A 237 -8.86 -2.58 11.63
CA GLU A 237 -9.98 -3.35 12.20
C GLU A 237 -9.51 -4.16 13.43
N LEU A 238 -9.86 -3.69 14.62
CA LEU A 238 -9.53 -4.34 15.90
C LEU A 238 -10.12 -5.75 16.03
N GLU A 239 -11.25 -6.05 15.38
CA GLU A 239 -11.85 -7.39 15.43
C GLU A 239 -10.95 -8.45 14.77
N HIS A 240 -10.27 -8.10 13.68
CA HIS A 240 -9.31 -8.97 13.01
C HIS A 240 -7.99 -9.08 13.77
N LEU A 241 -7.59 -8.03 14.50
CA LEU A 241 -6.46 -8.08 15.42
C LEU A 241 -6.77 -9.05 16.56
N ASN A 242 -7.92 -8.90 17.22
CA ASN A 242 -8.32 -9.70 18.40
C ASN A 242 -8.32 -11.21 18.17
N GLN A 243 -8.81 -11.66 17.02
CA GLN A 243 -8.83 -13.08 16.65
C GLN A 243 -7.43 -13.65 16.36
N ASN A 244 -6.48 -12.81 15.95
CA ASN A 244 -5.13 -13.20 15.52
C ASN A 244 -4.00 -12.70 16.44
N LEU A 245 -4.31 -12.10 17.60
CA LEU A 245 -3.29 -11.71 18.57
C LEU A 245 -2.61 -12.97 19.11
N PRO A 246 -1.27 -13.03 19.09
CA PRO A 246 -0.53 -14.07 19.80
C PRO A 246 -0.95 -14.07 21.28
N VAL A 247 -0.98 -15.26 21.89
CA VAL A 247 -1.56 -15.46 23.23
C VAL A 247 -0.89 -14.54 24.26
N GLU A 248 0.41 -14.27 24.13
CA GLU A 248 1.14 -13.34 25.01
C GLU A 248 0.66 -11.87 24.97
N PHE A 249 -0.06 -11.44 23.92
CA PHE A 249 -0.59 -10.07 23.79
C PHE A 249 -2.08 -9.98 24.14
N ARG A 250 -2.78 -11.11 24.34
CA ARG A 250 -4.20 -11.12 24.74
C ARG A 250 -4.41 -10.49 26.12
N ASP A 251 -3.41 -10.58 26.98
CA ASP A 251 -3.42 -9.99 28.32
C ASP A 251 -3.23 -8.46 28.31
N ILE A 252 -2.84 -7.87 27.17
CA ILE A 252 -2.69 -6.41 27.04
C ILE A 252 -4.04 -5.75 26.76
N ILE A 253 -4.96 -6.46 26.09
CA ILE A 253 -6.37 -6.06 25.96
C ILE A 253 -7.06 -6.41 27.27
N LEU A 254 -7.13 -5.46 28.20
CA LEU A 254 -7.67 -5.74 29.52
C LEU A 254 -9.17 -5.97 29.50
N ARG A 255 -9.91 -5.18 28.69
CA ARG A 255 -11.37 -5.22 28.65
C ARG A 255 -11.94 -4.45 27.47
N ARG A 256 -13.14 -4.86 27.06
CA ARG A 256 -13.99 -4.17 26.09
C ARG A 256 -15.08 -3.42 26.85
N GLU A 257 -15.10 -2.09 26.75
CA GLU A 257 -16.05 -1.24 27.47
C GLU A 257 -16.90 -0.41 26.51
N LYS A 258 -18.01 0.15 27.02
CA LYS A 258 -18.71 1.21 26.30
C LYS A 258 -17.84 2.45 26.29
N CYS A 259 -17.90 3.23 25.21
CA CYS A 259 -17.18 4.50 25.13
C CYS A 259 -17.43 5.34 26.41
N PRO A 260 -16.37 5.77 27.14
CA PRO A 260 -16.52 6.46 28.42
C PRO A 260 -17.01 7.91 28.28
N THR A 261 -17.22 8.41 27.05
CA THR A 261 -17.72 9.77 26.81
C THR A 261 -19.25 9.84 26.98
N PRO A 262 -19.77 10.66 27.91
CA PRO A 262 -21.19 10.67 28.28
C PRO A 262 -22.17 11.08 27.17
N TRP A 263 -21.69 11.82 26.17
CA TRP A 263 -22.46 12.31 25.02
C TRP A 263 -22.29 11.46 23.74
N CYS A 264 -21.58 10.34 23.81
CA CYS A 264 -21.52 9.36 22.72
C CYS A 264 -22.88 8.65 22.61
N THR A 265 -23.60 8.93 21.52
CA THR A 265 -24.90 8.29 21.23
C THR A 265 -24.76 6.95 20.50
N GLN A 266 -23.55 6.59 20.08
CA GLN A 266 -23.29 5.35 19.35
C GLN A 266 -22.91 4.20 20.30
N THR A 267 -23.37 2.98 20.00
CA THR A 267 -23.11 1.77 20.80
C THR A 267 -21.71 1.18 20.61
N HIS A 268 -20.73 1.98 20.15
CA HIS A 268 -19.40 1.48 19.82
C HIS A 268 -18.62 1.07 21.08
N GLN A 269 -18.00 -0.09 21.00
CA GLN A 269 -17.19 -0.67 22.06
C GLN A 269 -15.73 -0.26 21.88
N VAL A 270 -15.12 0.25 22.94
CA VAL A 270 -13.70 0.64 22.99
C VAL A 270 -12.87 -0.47 23.64
N TRP A 271 -11.62 -0.57 23.25
CA TRP A 271 -10.66 -1.54 23.77
C TRP A 271 -9.66 -0.81 24.65
N ILE A 272 -9.56 -1.21 25.91
CA ILE A 272 -8.67 -0.57 26.87
C ILE A 272 -7.38 -1.38 26.98
N PHE A 273 -6.26 -0.69 26.79
CA PHE A 273 -4.92 -1.24 26.87
C PHE A 273 -4.22 -0.66 28.11
N GLY A 274 -3.88 -1.52 29.08
CA GLY A 274 -3.18 -1.15 30.33
C GLY A 274 -4.09 -0.76 31.50
N GLN A 275 -3.59 -0.92 32.75
CA GLN A 275 -4.34 -0.75 34.01
C GLN A 275 -3.72 0.37 34.86
N GLY A 276 -4.53 1.29 35.40
CA GLY A 276 -4.08 2.39 36.27
C GLY A 276 -4.12 3.78 35.62
N ASP A 277 -3.41 4.76 36.16
CA ASP A 277 -3.50 6.18 35.76
C ASP A 277 -3.04 6.46 34.31
N ASN A 278 -2.35 5.52 33.66
CA ASN A 278 -1.87 5.62 32.27
C ASN A 278 -2.68 4.74 31.29
N GLU A 279 -3.96 4.49 31.58
CA GLU A 279 -4.87 3.76 30.69
C GLU A 279 -4.87 4.36 29.27
N ALA A 280 -4.49 3.55 28.28
CA ALA A 280 -4.62 3.88 26.87
C ALA A 280 -5.94 3.30 26.35
N ILE A 281 -6.77 4.17 25.78
CA ILE A 281 -8.03 3.76 25.16
C ILE A 281 -7.77 3.69 23.66
N ALA A 282 -7.87 2.49 23.09
CA ALA A 282 -8.03 2.36 21.64
C ALA A 282 -9.52 2.25 21.30
N TYR A 283 -9.95 2.95 20.26
CA TYR A 283 -11.31 2.84 19.74
C TYR A 283 -11.26 2.69 18.24
N THR A 284 -12.19 1.94 17.66
CA THR A 284 -12.46 1.97 16.22
C THR A 284 -13.63 2.90 15.98
N ASP A 285 -13.52 3.84 15.05
CA ASP A 285 -14.68 4.58 14.56
C ASP A 285 -15.51 3.74 13.57
N HIS A 286 -16.53 4.35 12.98
CA HIS A 286 -17.44 3.70 12.03
C HIS A 286 -16.78 3.20 10.74
N ASP A 287 -15.60 3.73 10.40
CA ASP A 287 -14.84 3.39 9.19
C ASP A 287 -13.78 2.30 9.47
N GLY A 288 -13.65 1.87 10.74
CA GLY A 288 -12.68 0.88 11.18
C GLY A 288 -11.35 1.51 11.63
N ASP A 289 -11.31 2.83 11.82
CA ASP A 289 -10.08 3.54 12.14
C ASP A 289 -9.80 3.52 13.65
N MET A 290 -8.63 3.04 14.01
CA MET A 290 -8.16 2.85 15.38
C MET A 290 -7.53 4.14 15.97
N GLY A 291 -8.28 4.94 16.72
CA GLY A 291 -7.69 6.00 17.53
C GLY A 291 -7.12 5.47 18.85
N LEU A 292 -5.92 5.93 19.25
CA LEU A 292 -5.33 5.73 20.57
C LEU A 292 -5.29 7.07 21.33
N HIS A 293 -5.81 7.08 22.56
CA HIS A 293 -5.82 8.25 23.44
C HIS A 293 -5.52 7.89 24.89
N ASN A 294 -5.03 8.87 25.66
CA ASN A 294 -4.88 8.76 27.11
C ASN A 294 -6.24 9.03 27.79
N ASN A 295 -6.63 8.18 28.74
CA ASN A 295 -7.86 8.32 29.52
C ASN A 295 -7.96 9.66 30.29
N GLN A 296 -6.83 10.32 30.60
CA GLN A 296 -6.80 11.55 31.40
C GLN A 296 -7.21 12.83 30.64
N ASN A 297 -7.15 12.86 29.30
CA ASN A 297 -7.44 14.06 28.50
C ASN A 297 -8.23 13.69 27.22
N PRO A 298 -9.53 13.37 27.32
CA PRO A 298 -10.37 13.29 26.14
C PRO A 298 -10.42 14.67 25.45
N PRO A 299 -10.31 14.76 24.11
CA PRO A 299 -10.31 16.05 23.41
C PRO A 299 -11.61 16.81 23.71
N PRO A 300 -11.53 18.09 24.13
CA PRO A 300 -12.72 18.85 24.50
C PRO A 300 -13.65 19.00 23.30
N GLY A 301 -14.90 18.53 23.45
CA GLY A 301 -15.96 18.68 22.46
C GLY A 301 -15.95 17.69 21.29
N ARG A 302 -15.07 16.66 21.27
CA ARG A 302 -15.12 15.58 20.27
C ARG A 302 -15.33 14.23 20.96
N CYS A 303 -16.36 13.49 20.56
CA CYS A 303 -16.40 12.07 20.92
C CYS A 303 -15.24 11.38 20.16
N PRO A 304 -14.42 10.55 20.82
CA PRO A 304 -13.44 9.71 20.12
C PRO A 304 -14.10 8.90 19.00
N CYS A 305 -15.34 8.46 19.21
CA CYS A 305 -16.17 7.76 18.22
C CYS A 305 -16.63 8.56 16.99
N ASN A 306 -16.54 9.90 17.01
CA ASN A 306 -17.09 10.79 15.98
C ASN A 306 -15.97 11.43 15.13
N PHE A 307 -14.87 10.72 14.86
CA PHE A 307 -13.95 11.17 13.82
C PHE A 307 -14.68 11.12 12.48
N GLN A 308 -15.09 12.29 11.98
CA GLN A 308 -15.44 12.51 10.59
C GLN A 308 -14.37 13.46 10.05
N GLY A 309 -13.52 12.96 9.14
CA GLY A 309 -12.65 13.74 8.24
C GLY A 309 -11.64 14.67 8.91
#